data_AF-A0A085ZMX1-F1
#
_entry.id   AF-A0A085ZMX1-F1
#
_cell.length_a   1.000
_cell.length_b   1.000
_cell.length_c   1.000
_cell.angle_alpha   90.00
_cell.angle_beta   90.00
_cell.angle_gamma   90.00
#
_symmetry.space_group_name_H-M   'P 1'
#
loop_
_entity.id
_entity.type
_entity.pdbx_description
1 polymer ?
#
loop_
_entity_poly.entity_id
_entity_poly.type
_entity_poly.pdbx_seq_one_letter_code
_entity_poly.pdbx_strand_id
1 'polypeptide(L)'
;MIISCKKEEKAKKNQINSNEENLKVTNKTKPDSLTLLFKTSNNINEEIRISGYQPMDNDKYFLVADKNFIIVSKYLKSEKELKLVKKDTLVSNEFTYTRIGKESFQKTKIKDQEYILLSVNEIFKGNAVTEQTVSFIMLDTKTLNVYTLMYAGEPSLRSNESIDGKFIENEFLDSKPEIKKAIYEFANKSKWVFHTSKDQNHYTNYVEKWEADNNAFNHLANGYSGIPEVIYSTYYKDDLFKYTGNYEEEESIENDNFKIVSYTRNNIVAFDKNKKLYFPIYTETCVTGCDKKIRFISENSIEVKYYEHSSDETSIINLDEIIFKN
;
A
#
# COMPACT_ATOMS: atom_id res chain seq x y z
N MET A 1 -15.65 -40.94 -6.50
CA MET A 1 -16.97 -40.27 -6.56
C MET A 1 -16.75 -38.98 -7.34
N ILE A 2 -17.10 -38.98 -8.62
CA ILE A 2 -16.84 -37.87 -9.56
C ILE A 2 -18.21 -37.28 -9.90
N ILE A 3 -18.48 -36.06 -9.47
CA ILE A 3 -19.71 -35.34 -9.80
C ILE A 3 -19.41 -34.42 -10.97
N SER A 4 -19.93 -34.81 -12.13
CA SER A 4 -19.93 -34.06 -13.39
C SER A 4 -21.11 -33.10 -13.40
N CYS A 5 -20.84 -31.79 -13.46
CA CYS A 5 -21.87 -30.77 -13.73
C CYS A 5 -21.93 -30.49 -15.24
N LYS A 6 -23.00 -30.94 -15.89
CA LYS A 6 -23.35 -30.52 -17.25
C LYS A 6 -23.93 -29.10 -17.24
N LYS A 7 -23.38 -28.25 -18.12
CA LYS A 7 -23.94 -26.95 -18.52
C LYS A 7 -25.24 -27.16 -19.31
N GLU A 8 -26.30 -26.44 -18.93
CA GLU A 8 -27.40 -26.10 -19.84
C GLU A 8 -27.40 -24.59 -20.09
N GLU A 9 -27.20 -24.21 -21.35
CA GLU A 9 -27.46 -22.87 -21.85
C GLU A 9 -28.96 -22.66 -22.05
N LYS A 10 -29.51 -21.58 -21.46
CA LYS A 10 -30.70 -20.94 -21.99
C LYS A 10 -30.49 -19.44 -22.09
N ALA A 11 -30.33 -18.99 -23.32
CA ALA A 11 -30.42 -17.59 -23.71
C ALA A 11 -31.82 -17.05 -23.43
N LYS A 12 -31.90 -15.91 -22.73
CA LYS A 12 -33.02 -14.97 -22.85
C LYS A 12 -32.46 -13.56 -23.01
N LYS A 13 -32.62 -13.03 -24.23
CA LYS A 13 -32.66 -11.59 -24.50
C LYS A 13 -33.80 -10.98 -23.71
N ASN A 14 -33.57 -9.85 -23.04
CA ASN A 14 -34.34 -8.61 -23.28
C ASN A 14 -33.84 -7.42 -22.45
N GLN A 15 -33.52 -6.36 -23.21
CA GLN A 15 -33.76 -4.94 -22.95
C GLN A 15 -33.11 -4.29 -21.72
N ILE A 16 -31.97 -3.65 -22.00
CA ILE A 16 -31.42 -2.52 -21.25
C ILE A 16 -32.40 -1.35 -21.45
N ASN A 17 -33.18 -1.03 -20.42
CA ASN A 17 -33.76 0.30 -20.27
C ASN A 17 -32.82 1.11 -19.39
N SER A 18 -32.22 2.13 -20.00
CA SER A 18 -31.60 3.26 -19.35
C SER A 18 -32.61 3.97 -18.44
N ASN A 19 -32.35 3.98 -17.14
CA ASN A 19 -32.91 4.99 -16.25
C ASN A 19 -31.76 5.59 -15.43
N GLU A 20 -31.50 6.86 -15.72
CA GLU A 20 -30.79 7.78 -14.85
C GLU A 20 -31.52 7.88 -13.51
N GLU A 21 -31.01 7.19 -12.48
CA GLU A 21 -31.40 7.50 -11.11
C GLU A 21 -30.29 8.28 -10.42
N ASN A 22 -30.49 9.59 -10.39
CA ASN A 22 -29.86 10.52 -9.47
C ASN A 22 -30.06 10.05 -8.02
N LEU A 23 -29.11 9.27 -7.50
CA LEU A 23 -29.02 8.93 -6.09
C LEU A 23 -28.56 10.15 -5.29
N LYS A 24 -29.51 11.04 -4.96
CA LYS A 24 -29.37 11.96 -3.84
C LYS A 24 -29.41 11.16 -2.54
N VAL A 25 -28.24 10.65 -2.11
CA VAL A 25 -28.07 10.09 -0.77
C VAL A 25 -27.95 11.25 0.22
N THR A 26 -29.09 11.73 0.72
CA THR A 26 -29.13 12.60 1.90
C THR A 26 -28.99 11.76 3.16
N ASN A 27 -27.76 11.33 3.48
CA ASN A 27 -27.45 10.85 4.82
C ASN A 27 -27.27 12.06 5.74
N LYS A 28 -28.27 12.32 6.60
CA LYS A 28 -28.17 13.27 7.71
C LYS A 28 -27.15 12.75 8.73
N THR A 29 -25.87 13.04 8.53
CA THR A 29 -24.84 12.89 9.56
C THR A 29 -25.17 13.82 10.72
N LYS A 30 -25.25 13.31 11.97
CA LYS A 30 -25.40 14.16 13.16
C LYS A 30 -24.15 15.08 13.28
N PRO A 31 -24.29 16.41 13.38
CA PRO A 31 -23.17 17.35 13.40
C PRO A 31 -22.14 17.09 14.51
N ASP A 32 -22.58 16.51 15.64
CA ASP A 32 -21.81 16.36 16.88
C ASP A 32 -20.66 15.33 16.80
N SER A 33 -20.48 14.67 15.65
CA SER A 33 -19.50 13.60 15.43
C SER A 33 -18.37 13.98 14.46
N LEU A 34 -18.35 15.23 14.00
CA LEU A 34 -17.34 15.75 13.07
C LEU A 34 -16.26 16.52 13.82
N THR A 35 -15.01 16.09 13.65
CA THR A 35 -13.83 16.73 14.24
C THR A 35 -13.09 17.53 13.19
N LEU A 36 -12.73 18.78 13.51
CA LEU A 36 -11.97 19.64 12.60
C LEU A 36 -10.52 19.16 12.44
N LEU A 37 -10.17 18.79 11.21
CA LEU A 37 -8.83 18.30 10.84
C LEU A 37 -7.94 19.45 10.37
N PHE A 38 -8.48 20.30 9.51
CA PHE A 38 -7.79 21.42 8.89
C PHE A 38 -8.75 22.59 8.63
N LYS A 39 -8.24 23.81 8.73
CA LYS A 39 -8.97 25.02 8.37
C LYS A 39 -8.06 26.01 7.65
N THR A 40 -8.63 26.75 6.70
CA THR A 40 -7.93 27.82 6.01
C THR A 40 -8.89 28.92 5.54
N SER A 41 -8.36 30.12 5.36
CA SER A 41 -9.01 31.19 4.59
C SER A 41 -8.31 31.38 3.26
N ASN A 42 -9.09 31.60 2.20
CA ASN A 42 -8.62 32.04 0.87
C ASN A 42 -8.62 33.58 0.76
N ASN A 43 -9.50 34.24 1.52
CA ASN A 43 -9.70 35.69 1.53
C ASN A 43 -10.24 36.09 2.91
N ILE A 44 -10.36 37.40 3.18
CA ILE A 44 -10.90 37.93 4.46
C ILE A 44 -12.28 37.33 4.79
N ASN A 45 -13.08 37.03 3.75
CA ASN A 45 -14.48 36.65 3.91
C ASN A 45 -14.77 35.15 3.68
N GLU A 46 -13.78 34.32 3.35
CA GLU A 46 -14.02 32.89 3.08
C GLU A 46 -13.23 31.99 4.05
N GLU A 47 -13.86 30.88 4.44
CA GLU A 47 -13.22 29.83 5.24
C GLU A 47 -13.55 28.45 4.68
N ILE A 48 -12.54 27.61 4.58
CA ILE A 48 -12.65 26.19 4.21
C ILE A 48 -12.27 25.36 5.42
N ARG A 49 -13.11 24.38 5.75
CA ARG A 49 -12.90 23.41 6.82
C ARG A 49 -12.91 22.01 6.25
N ILE A 50 -11.92 21.22 6.64
CA ILE A 50 -11.89 19.78 6.40
C ILE A 50 -12.10 19.10 7.75
N SER A 51 -13.11 18.23 7.82
CA SER A 51 -13.51 17.55 9.05
C SER A 51 -13.63 16.04 8.82
N GLY A 52 -13.22 15.26 9.82
CA GLY A 52 -13.31 13.80 9.84
C GLY A 52 -14.45 13.34 10.75
N TYR A 53 -15.10 12.24 10.38
CA TYR A 53 -16.14 11.59 11.20
C TYR A 53 -15.53 10.56 12.13
N GLN A 54 -15.88 10.62 13.42
CA GLN A 54 -15.49 9.65 14.44
C GLN A 54 -13.99 9.28 14.43
N PRO A 55 -13.10 10.25 14.66
CA PRO A 55 -11.71 9.91 14.92
C PRO A 55 -11.56 9.11 16.22
N MET A 56 -10.43 8.42 16.35
CA MET A 56 -9.99 7.84 17.61
C MET A 56 -9.75 8.94 18.65
N ASP A 57 -10.14 8.70 19.91
CA ASP A 57 -10.13 9.71 20.99
C ASP A 57 -8.78 10.44 21.15
N ASN A 58 -7.66 9.73 20.96
CA ASN A 58 -6.31 10.27 21.14
C ASN A 58 -5.61 10.66 19.82
N ASP A 59 -6.25 10.45 18.67
CA ASP A 59 -5.70 10.83 17.37
C ASP A 59 -6.81 11.24 16.39
N LYS A 60 -7.00 12.56 16.26
CA LYS A 60 -8.00 13.12 15.34
C LYS A 60 -7.72 12.82 13.86
N TYR A 61 -6.52 12.38 13.50
CA TYR A 61 -6.14 12.03 12.13
C TYR A 61 -6.27 10.53 11.85
N PHE A 62 -6.80 9.76 12.79
CA PHE A 62 -7.05 8.33 12.63
C PHE A 62 -8.54 8.03 12.80
N LEU A 63 -9.22 7.68 11.71
CA LEU A 63 -10.65 7.36 11.70
C LEU A 63 -10.82 5.84 11.74
N VAL A 64 -11.66 5.37 12.67
CA VAL A 64 -11.81 3.95 13.02
C VAL A 64 -13.26 3.46 12.96
N ALA A 65 -14.18 4.29 12.51
CA ALA A 65 -15.59 3.95 12.38
C ALA A 65 -15.80 2.89 11.29
N ASP A 66 -16.93 2.18 11.32
CA ASP A 66 -17.27 1.21 10.25
C ASP A 66 -17.45 1.89 8.90
N LYS A 67 -17.83 3.17 8.94
CA LYS A 67 -17.86 4.06 7.80
C LYS A 67 -17.13 5.34 8.14
N ASN A 68 -16.01 5.62 7.47
CA ASN A 68 -15.29 6.86 7.66
C ASN A 68 -15.70 7.88 6.60
N PHE A 69 -15.75 9.14 7.01
CA PHE A 69 -15.98 10.25 6.12
C PHE A 69 -14.99 11.37 6.38
N ILE A 70 -14.47 11.93 5.29
CA ILE A 70 -13.79 13.22 5.32
C ILE A 70 -14.66 14.18 4.51
N ILE A 71 -15.04 15.28 5.12
CA ILE A 71 -15.95 16.27 4.56
C ILE A 71 -15.19 17.58 4.39
N VAL A 72 -15.41 18.25 3.27
CA VAL A 72 -15.04 19.65 3.10
C VAL A 72 -16.26 20.56 3.18
N SER A 73 -16.12 21.67 3.88
CA SER A 73 -17.14 22.71 3.99
C SER A 73 -16.54 24.08 3.69
N LYS A 74 -17.21 24.87 2.84
CA LYS A 74 -16.90 26.26 2.53
C LYS A 74 -17.91 27.19 3.20
N TYR A 75 -17.41 28.19 3.90
CA TYR A 75 -18.18 29.19 4.65
C TYR A 75 -17.85 30.59 4.16
N LEU A 76 -18.84 31.49 4.23
CA LEU A 76 -18.65 32.93 4.16
C LEU A 76 -18.67 33.50 5.58
N LYS A 77 -17.68 34.33 5.90
CA LYS A 77 -17.62 35.12 7.12
C LYS A 77 -18.46 36.38 6.93
N SER A 78 -19.50 36.53 7.74
CA SER A 78 -20.13 37.83 8.02
C SER A 78 -19.65 38.33 9.39
N GLU A 79 -19.88 39.61 9.70
CA GLU A 79 -19.36 40.28 10.91
C GLU A 79 -19.64 39.54 12.24
N LYS A 80 -20.59 38.60 12.27
CA LYS A 80 -20.94 37.85 13.49
C LYS A 80 -21.07 36.34 13.30
N GLU A 81 -21.11 35.81 12.08
CA GLU A 81 -21.43 34.40 11.85
C GLU A 81 -20.71 33.79 10.62
N LEU A 82 -20.52 32.47 10.67
CA LEU A 82 -20.07 31.67 9.54
C LEU A 82 -21.28 31.06 8.84
N LYS A 83 -21.57 31.52 7.61
CA LYS A 83 -22.63 30.95 6.79
C LYS A 83 -22.08 29.84 5.90
N LEU A 84 -22.55 28.60 6.07
CA LEU A 84 -22.20 27.49 5.18
C LEU A 84 -22.70 27.78 3.76
N VAL A 85 -21.82 27.69 2.77
CA VAL A 85 -22.12 27.93 1.35
C VAL A 85 -22.12 26.64 0.55
N LYS A 86 -21.12 25.79 0.76
CA LYS A 86 -21.00 24.50 0.07
C LYS A 86 -20.42 23.47 1.03
N LYS A 87 -20.87 22.23 0.89
CA LYS A 87 -20.36 21.07 1.63
C LYS A 87 -20.26 19.91 0.64
N ASP A 88 -19.17 19.16 0.72
CA ASP A 88 -18.93 17.98 -0.12
C ASP A 88 -18.16 16.90 0.65
N THR A 89 -18.17 15.68 0.13
CA THR A 89 -17.46 14.54 0.70
C THR A 89 -16.16 14.31 -0.07
N LEU A 90 -15.02 14.42 0.62
CA LEU A 90 -13.69 14.14 0.05
C LEU A 90 -13.39 12.64 0.01
N VAL A 91 -13.72 11.94 1.09
CA VAL A 91 -13.50 10.50 1.25
C VAL A 91 -14.72 9.89 1.92
N SER A 92 -15.15 8.73 1.42
CA SER A 92 -16.19 7.89 2.02
C SER A 92 -15.81 6.44 1.77
N ASN A 93 -15.44 5.73 2.83
CA ASN A 93 -15.05 4.33 2.77
C ASN A 93 -15.74 3.55 3.89
N GLU A 94 -15.82 2.24 3.70
CA GLU A 94 -16.41 1.30 4.66
C GLU A 94 -15.42 0.18 4.94
N PHE A 95 -15.43 -0.34 6.17
CA PHE A 95 -14.58 -1.44 6.62
C PHE A 95 -13.07 -1.20 6.49
N THR A 96 -12.64 0.06 6.51
CA THR A 96 -11.23 0.47 6.57
C THR A 96 -10.92 1.27 7.82
N TYR A 97 -9.66 1.23 8.24
CA TYR A 97 -9.05 2.28 9.02
C TYR A 97 -8.54 3.37 8.09
N THR A 98 -8.76 4.64 8.43
CA THR A 98 -8.32 5.77 7.62
C THR A 98 -7.32 6.63 8.39
N ARG A 99 -6.07 6.68 7.93
CA ARG A 99 -5.02 7.54 8.48
C ARG A 99 -4.84 8.76 7.59
N ILE A 100 -4.90 9.96 8.15
CA ILE A 100 -4.70 11.21 7.44
C ILE A 100 -3.31 11.74 7.75
N GLY A 101 -2.55 12.14 6.73
CA GLY A 101 -1.22 12.69 6.92
C GLY A 101 -1.32 14.06 7.58
N LYS A 102 -1.09 14.17 8.89
CA LYS A 102 -1.17 15.46 9.60
C LYS A 102 -0.31 16.54 8.95
N GLU A 103 0.93 16.20 8.59
CA GLU A 103 1.89 17.11 7.94
C GLU A 103 1.66 17.25 6.43
N SER A 104 0.67 16.54 5.88
CA SER A 104 0.36 16.54 4.44
C SER A 104 -0.50 17.72 4.01
N PHE A 105 -1.18 18.40 4.94
CA PHE A 105 -2.00 19.56 4.60
C PHE A 105 -1.15 20.71 4.09
N GLN A 106 -1.18 20.94 2.78
CA GLN A 106 -0.39 21.97 2.11
C GLN A 106 -1.27 22.84 1.23
N LYS A 107 -0.97 24.13 1.15
CA LYS A 107 -1.53 24.99 0.12
C LYS A 107 -0.60 25.02 -1.06
N THR A 108 -1.18 25.01 -2.25
CA THR A 108 -0.45 25.31 -3.47
C THR A 108 -1.28 26.22 -4.37
N LYS A 109 -0.61 26.89 -5.30
CA LYS A 109 -1.24 27.78 -6.26
C LYS A 109 -0.79 27.37 -7.65
N ILE A 110 -1.75 27.09 -8.53
CA ILE A 110 -1.49 26.82 -9.94
C ILE A 110 -2.15 27.96 -10.71
N LYS A 111 -1.33 28.78 -11.37
CA LYS A 111 -1.76 30.07 -11.94
C LYS A 111 -2.38 30.95 -10.85
N ASP A 112 -3.67 31.27 -10.98
CA ASP A 112 -4.43 32.09 -10.04
C ASP A 112 -5.43 31.32 -9.16
N GLN A 113 -5.41 30.00 -9.22
CA GLN A 113 -6.29 29.15 -8.43
C GLN A 113 -5.53 28.52 -7.25
N GLU A 114 -6.07 28.67 -6.04
CA GLU A 114 -5.56 28.06 -4.82
C GLU A 114 -6.14 26.66 -4.63
N TYR A 115 -5.29 25.76 -4.16
CA TYR A 115 -5.62 24.37 -3.87
C TYR A 115 -5.13 23.96 -2.47
N ILE A 116 -5.83 22.99 -1.88
CA ILE A 116 -5.39 22.31 -0.65
C ILE A 116 -5.01 20.88 -1.04
N LEU A 117 -3.82 20.46 -0.64
CA LEU A 117 -3.31 19.10 -0.76
C LEU A 117 -3.45 18.39 0.58
N LEU A 118 -3.76 17.10 0.54
CA LEU A 118 -3.68 16.18 1.68
C LEU A 118 -3.44 14.74 1.20
N SER A 119 -2.94 13.89 2.08
CA SER A 119 -2.81 12.45 1.86
C SER A 119 -3.66 11.66 2.87
N VAL A 120 -4.26 10.57 2.39
CA VAL A 120 -5.09 9.66 3.16
C VAL A 120 -4.66 8.23 2.87
N ASN A 121 -4.24 7.48 3.89
CA ASN A 121 -3.93 6.05 3.80
C ASN A 121 -5.12 5.23 4.32
N GLU A 122 -5.59 4.29 3.51
CA GLU A 122 -6.71 3.41 3.77
C GLU A 122 -6.20 1.97 3.94
N ILE A 123 -6.53 1.37 5.08
CA ILE A 123 -6.11 0.01 5.44
C ILE A 123 -7.38 -0.78 5.77
N PHE A 124 -7.60 -1.92 5.13
CA PHE A 124 -8.75 -2.77 5.44
C PHE A 124 -8.72 -3.26 6.89
N LYS A 125 -9.89 -3.32 7.55
CA LYS A 125 -10.00 -3.80 8.93
C LYS A 125 -9.82 -5.31 9.07
N GLY A 126 -9.94 -6.06 7.98
CA GLY A 126 -9.78 -7.51 7.95
C GLY A 126 -8.49 -7.94 7.24
N ASN A 127 -8.07 -9.17 7.50
CA ASN A 127 -6.81 -9.74 6.99
C ASN A 127 -6.94 -10.40 5.60
N ALA A 128 -8.15 -10.36 5.01
CA ALA A 128 -8.41 -10.99 3.70
C ALA A 128 -7.85 -10.17 2.53
N VAL A 129 -7.60 -8.88 2.74
CA VAL A 129 -7.03 -7.96 1.75
C VAL A 129 -5.77 -7.37 2.35
N THR A 130 -4.65 -7.60 1.69
CA THR A 130 -3.32 -7.14 2.10
C THR A 130 -3.03 -5.74 1.54
N GLU A 131 -3.61 -5.47 0.36
CA GLU A 131 -3.46 -4.21 -0.36
C GLU A 131 -3.82 -3.01 0.50
N GLN A 132 -2.92 -2.03 0.51
CA GLN A 132 -3.13 -0.71 1.09
C GLN A 132 -3.19 0.32 -0.03
N THR A 133 -3.99 1.36 0.20
CA THR A 133 -4.13 2.45 -0.76
C THR A 133 -3.89 3.78 -0.09
N VAL A 134 -3.07 4.62 -0.72
CA VAL A 134 -2.91 6.02 -0.38
C VAL A 134 -3.56 6.87 -1.45
N SER A 135 -4.55 7.66 -1.04
CA SER A 135 -5.13 8.72 -1.84
C SER A 135 -4.42 10.04 -1.56
N PHE A 136 -3.76 10.59 -2.58
CA PHE A 136 -3.30 11.97 -2.62
C PHE A 136 -4.40 12.82 -3.22
N ILE A 137 -4.88 13.81 -2.46
CA ILE A 137 -6.05 14.60 -2.80
C ILE A 137 -5.63 16.05 -2.99
N MET A 138 -5.99 16.64 -4.13
CA MET A 138 -5.90 18.07 -4.40
C MET A 138 -7.32 18.64 -4.53
N LEU A 139 -7.67 19.57 -3.65
CA LEU A 139 -8.97 20.23 -3.58
C LEU A 139 -8.87 21.65 -4.14
N ASP A 140 -9.64 21.97 -5.17
CA ASP A 140 -9.87 23.34 -5.62
C ASP A 140 -10.67 24.10 -4.56
N THR A 141 -10.07 25.14 -4.00
CA THR A 141 -10.68 25.89 -2.90
C THR A 141 -11.83 26.81 -3.32
N LYS A 142 -11.93 27.18 -4.61
CA LYS A 142 -13.01 28.00 -5.16
C LYS A 142 -14.24 27.14 -5.46
N THR A 143 -14.04 26.02 -6.15
CA THR A 143 -15.13 25.17 -6.65
C THR A 143 -15.47 23.99 -5.74
N LEU A 144 -14.54 23.60 -4.86
CA LEU A 144 -14.51 22.32 -4.14
C LEU A 144 -14.42 21.09 -5.05
N ASN A 145 -13.97 21.24 -6.30
CA ASN A 145 -13.65 20.09 -7.14
C ASN A 145 -12.44 19.34 -6.58
N VAL A 146 -12.49 18.02 -6.63
CA VAL A 146 -11.48 17.13 -6.05
C VAL A 146 -10.74 16.41 -7.17
N TYR A 147 -9.42 16.37 -7.06
CA TYR A 147 -8.54 15.58 -7.92
C TYR A 147 -7.80 14.59 -7.05
N THR A 148 -7.84 13.31 -7.41
CA THR A 148 -7.24 12.23 -6.61
C THR A 148 -6.24 11.46 -7.44
N LEU A 149 -5.03 11.30 -6.89
CA LEU A 149 -4.03 10.37 -7.37
C LEU A 149 -3.92 9.24 -6.34
N MET A 150 -4.20 8.01 -6.77
CA MET A 150 -4.11 6.84 -5.90
C MET A 150 -2.77 6.14 -6.10
N TYR A 151 -2.20 5.65 -5.00
CA TYR A 151 -1.04 4.78 -4.97
C TYR A 151 -1.42 3.52 -4.19
N ALA A 152 -1.29 2.36 -4.81
CA ALA A 152 -1.73 1.10 -4.24
C ALA A 152 -0.66 0.03 -4.33
N GLY A 153 -0.63 -0.84 -3.33
CA GLY A 153 0.35 -1.91 -3.21
C GLY A 153 0.32 -2.54 -1.84
N GLU A 154 1.43 -3.13 -1.43
CA GLU A 154 1.51 -3.95 -0.23
C GLU A 154 2.45 -3.32 0.82
N PRO A 155 2.23 -3.56 2.13
CA PRO A 155 3.21 -3.20 3.13
C PRO A 155 4.52 -3.97 2.87
N SER A 156 5.66 -3.30 3.03
CA SER A 156 6.97 -3.93 2.85
C SER A 156 7.80 -3.80 4.12
N LEU A 157 8.47 -4.86 4.54
CA LEU A 157 9.42 -4.79 5.66
C LEU A 157 10.60 -3.84 5.37
N ARG A 158 10.92 -3.62 4.09
CA ARG A 158 12.01 -2.74 3.63
C ARG A 158 11.79 -1.26 3.96
N SER A 159 10.57 -0.90 4.37
CA SER A 159 10.21 0.46 4.73
C SER A 159 9.05 0.47 5.73
N ASN A 160 9.34 0.90 6.97
CA ASN A 160 8.41 0.88 8.10
C ASN A 160 6.98 1.37 7.77
N GLU A 161 6.86 2.47 7.03
CA GLU A 161 5.57 3.13 6.80
C GLU A 161 5.18 3.24 5.33
N SER A 162 6.07 2.92 4.39
CA SER A 162 5.73 3.03 2.97
C SER A 162 5.08 1.77 2.43
N ILE A 163 4.25 1.97 1.42
CA ILE A 163 3.65 0.91 0.64
C ILE A 163 4.55 0.67 -0.56
N ASP A 164 4.84 -0.59 -0.85
CA ASP A 164 5.49 -0.99 -2.08
C ASP A 164 4.43 -1.20 -3.17
N GLY A 165 4.36 -0.26 -4.10
CA GLY A 165 3.20 -0.12 -4.96
C GLY A 165 3.43 0.77 -6.16
N LYS A 166 2.33 1.05 -6.86
CA LYS A 166 2.33 1.85 -8.09
C LYS A 166 1.20 2.87 -8.07
N PHE A 167 1.42 3.96 -8.79
CA PHE A 167 0.36 4.93 -9.05
C PHE A 167 -0.69 4.31 -9.99
N ILE A 168 -1.96 4.46 -9.63
CA ILE A 168 -3.09 3.97 -10.44
C ILE A 168 -3.42 5.03 -11.51
N GLU A 169 -3.64 4.58 -12.73
CA GLU A 169 -4.06 5.44 -13.85
C GLU A 169 -5.42 6.10 -13.56
N ASN A 170 -5.55 7.37 -13.95
CA ASN A 170 -6.76 8.14 -13.72
C ASN A 170 -6.99 9.10 -14.90
N GLU A 171 -7.87 8.71 -15.81
CA GLU A 171 -8.17 9.46 -17.03
C GLU A 171 -8.62 10.91 -16.75
N PHE A 172 -9.37 11.14 -15.67
CA PHE A 172 -9.80 12.48 -15.28
C PHE A 172 -8.59 13.35 -14.90
N LEU A 173 -7.65 12.80 -14.13
CA LEU A 173 -6.41 13.49 -13.77
C LEU A 173 -5.48 13.66 -14.99
N ASP A 174 -5.43 12.67 -15.88
CA ASP A 174 -4.65 12.70 -17.11
C ASP A 174 -5.09 13.81 -18.06
N SER A 175 -6.39 14.14 -18.05
CA SER A 175 -6.93 15.29 -18.77
C SER A 175 -6.48 16.66 -18.21
N LYS A 176 -5.80 16.70 -17.06
CA LYS A 176 -5.38 17.91 -16.33
C LYS A 176 -3.87 17.89 -16.02
N PRO A 177 -2.99 18.10 -17.01
CA PRO A 177 -1.55 17.88 -16.86
C PRO A 177 -0.87 18.72 -15.77
N GLU A 178 -1.29 19.98 -15.57
CA GLU A 178 -0.73 20.84 -14.51
C GLU A 178 -1.12 20.34 -13.11
N ILE A 179 -2.37 19.90 -12.94
CA ILE A 179 -2.87 19.31 -11.68
C ILE A 179 -2.17 17.98 -11.43
N LYS A 180 -2.09 17.12 -12.45
CA LYS A 180 -1.37 15.85 -12.41
C LYS A 180 0.07 16.06 -11.97
N LYS A 181 0.80 16.98 -12.59
CA LYS A 181 2.19 17.26 -12.21
C LYS A 181 2.31 17.65 -10.74
N ALA A 182 1.50 18.61 -10.28
CA ALA A 182 1.56 19.10 -8.91
C ALA A 182 1.22 18.02 -7.86
N ILE A 183 0.21 17.18 -8.12
CA ILE A 183 -0.17 16.11 -7.19
C ILE A 183 0.85 14.97 -7.17
N TYR A 184 1.51 14.65 -8.29
CA TYR A 184 2.63 13.71 -8.33
C TYR A 184 3.86 14.25 -7.56
N GLU A 185 4.20 15.53 -7.72
CA GLU A 185 5.29 16.16 -6.96
C GLU A 185 5.03 16.16 -5.44
N PHE A 186 3.77 16.29 -5.04
CA PHE A 186 3.34 16.14 -3.65
C PHE A 186 3.42 14.69 -3.17
N ALA A 187 2.88 13.75 -3.95
CA ALA A 187 2.88 12.32 -3.63
C ALA A 187 4.30 11.75 -3.47
N ASN A 188 5.23 12.16 -4.34
CA ASN A 188 6.63 11.72 -4.31
C ASN A 188 7.44 12.22 -3.09
N LYS A 189 6.86 13.05 -2.22
CA LYS A 189 7.46 13.46 -0.95
C LYS A 189 6.82 12.73 0.24
N SER A 190 5.81 11.91 -0.01
CA SER A 190 5.08 11.20 1.02
C SER A 190 5.91 10.05 1.58
N LYS A 191 5.97 9.96 2.90
CA LYS A 191 6.53 8.80 3.61
C LYS A 191 5.82 7.48 3.31
N TRP A 192 4.62 7.54 2.73
CA TRP A 192 3.83 6.35 2.39
C TRP A 192 4.11 5.79 0.99
N VAL A 193 4.91 6.48 0.17
CA VAL A 193 5.28 6.00 -1.18
C VAL A 193 6.67 5.39 -1.11
N PHE A 194 6.80 4.14 -1.52
CA PHE A 194 8.10 3.53 -1.68
C PHE A 194 8.76 4.02 -2.97
N HIS A 195 10.05 4.35 -2.88
CA HIS A 195 10.83 4.84 -4.00
C HIS A 195 11.88 3.80 -4.40
N THR A 196 11.61 3.12 -5.51
CA THR A 196 12.58 2.23 -6.15
C THR A 196 13.68 3.04 -6.84
N SER A 197 14.86 2.44 -6.95
CA SER A 197 15.94 3.00 -7.75
C SER A 197 15.60 2.84 -9.23
N LYS A 198 16.10 3.76 -10.07
CA LYS A 198 16.05 3.59 -11.53
C LYS A 198 16.96 2.47 -12.03
N ASP A 199 18.00 2.16 -11.26
CA ASP A 199 18.88 1.02 -11.53
C ASP A 199 18.24 -0.25 -10.96
N GLN A 200 17.83 -1.17 -11.84
CA GLN A 200 17.20 -2.43 -11.46
C GLN A 200 18.11 -3.29 -10.56
N ASN A 201 19.43 -3.16 -10.68
CA ASN A 201 20.41 -3.90 -9.89
C ASN A 201 20.75 -3.21 -8.55
N HIS A 202 20.12 -2.08 -8.23
CA HIS A 202 20.30 -1.42 -6.94
C HIS A 202 19.66 -2.23 -5.81
N TYR A 203 20.30 -2.29 -4.64
CA TYR A 203 19.85 -3.15 -3.53
C TYR A 203 18.42 -2.85 -3.07
N THR A 204 17.94 -1.61 -3.22
CA THR A 204 16.54 -1.27 -2.88
C THR A 204 15.51 -2.04 -3.69
N ASN A 205 15.88 -2.52 -4.87
CA ASN A 205 15.00 -3.20 -5.81
C ASN A 205 15.11 -4.72 -5.73
N TYR A 206 15.82 -5.28 -4.74
CA TYR A 206 16.16 -6.71 -4.75
C TYR A 206 14.95 -7.65 -4.83
N VAL A 207 13.80 -7.27 -4.24
CA VAL A 207 12.56 -8.05 -4.31
C VAL A 207 12.02 -8.06 -5.73
N GLU A 208 11.73 -6.90 -6.30
CA GLU A 208 11.19 -6.77 -7.66
C GLU A 208 12.11 -7.42 -8.69
N LYS A 209 13.42 -7.27 -8.51
CA LYS A 209 14.41 -7.90 -9.38
C LYS A 209 14.40 -9.42 -9.26
N TRP A 210 14.38 -9.97 -8.04
CA TRP A 210 14.28 -11.41 -7.84
C TRP A 210 12.99 -11.96 -8.44
N GLU A 211 11.84 -11.30 -8.21
CA GLU A 211 10.54 -11.70 -8.76
C GLU A 211 10.54 -11.69 -10.29
N ALA A 212 11.08 -10.63 -10.90
CA ALA A 212 11.21 -10.55 -12.35
C ALA A 212 12.15 -11.63 -12.90
N ASP A 213 13.27 -11.89 -12.23
CA ASP A 213 14.28 -12.87 -12.66
C ASP A 213 13.80 -14.32 -12.55
N ASN A 214 12.86 -14.60 -11.64
CA ASN A 214 12.29 -15.91 -11.37
C ASN A 214 10.85 -16.08 -11.92
N ASN A 215 10.29 -15.06 -12.58
CA ASN A 215 8.89 -15.04 -13.03
C ASN A 215 7.90 -15.43 -11.92
N ALA A 216 8.10 -14.83 -10.74
CA ALA A 216 7.35 -15.11 -9.53
C ALA A 216 6.54 -13.89 -9.09
N PHE A 217 5.44 -14.13 -8.37
CA PHE A 217 4.67 -13.11 -7.67
C PHE A 217 4.15 -13.73 -6.37
N ASN A 218 4.88 -13.50 -5.28
CA ASN A 218 4.70 -14.22 -4.02
C ASN A 218 4.11 -13.33 -2.92
N HIS A 219 3.09 -12.55 -3.29
CA HIS A 219 2.36 -11.67 -2.39
C HIS A 219 0.99 -12.29 -2.10
N LEU A 220 0.84 -12.93 -0.94
CA LEU A 220 -0.32 -13.76 -0.62
C LEU A 220 -1.02 -13.28 0.66
N ALA A 221 -2.35 -13.19 0.65
CA ALA A 221 -3.09 -12.93 1.88
C ALA A 221 -2.93 -14.07 2.90
N ASN A 222 -3.04 -15.31 2.42
CA ASN A 222 -2.91 -16.51 3.25
C ASN A 222 -2.19 -17.63 2.49
N GLY A 223 -1.28 -18.32 3.18
CA GLY A 223 -0.48 -19.42 2.63
C GLY A 223 0.85 -18.95 2.05
N TYR A 224 1.54 -19.86 1.35
CA TYR A 224 2.86 -19.64 0.76
C TYR A 224 2.88 -20.00 -0.72
N SER A 225 3.84 -19.43 -1.44
CA SER A 225 4.16 -19.83 -2.80
C SER A 225 5.19 -20.96 -2.80
N GLY A 226 5.11 -21.85 -3.80
CA GLY A 226 6.15 -22.87 -3.99
C GLY A 226 7.49 -22.23 -4.33
N ILE A 227 8.58 -22.79 -3.78
CA ILE A 227 9.93 -22.34 -4.10
C ILE A 227 10.27 -22.83 -5.52
N PRO A 228 10.76 -21.95 -6.43
CA PRO A 228 11.15 -22.34 -7.78
C PRO A 228 12.24 -23.42 -7.77
N GLU A 229 12.17 -24.38 -8.69
CA GLU A 229 13.20 -25.42 -8.86
C GLU A 229 14.56 -24.81 -9.24
N VAL A 230 14.55 -23.72 -10.03
CA VAL A 230 15.74 -22.96 -10.40
C VAL A 230 15.61 -21.57 -9.83
N ILE A 231 16.56 -21.18 -8.98
CA ILE A 231 16.60 -19.87 -8.34
C ILE A 231 17.61 -18.99 -9.05
N TYR A 232 17.14 -17.85 -9.56
CA TYR A 232 17.97 -16.76 -10.02
C TYR A 232 18.12 -15.71 -8.92
N SER A 233 19.34 -15.22 -8.73
CA SER A 233 19.62 -14.20 -7.72
C SER A 233 20.65 -13.19 -8.19
N THR A 234 20.97 -12.22 -7.34
CA THR A 234 21.95 -11.16 -7.62
C THR A 234 22.67 -10.80 -6.34
N TYR A 235 23.97 -10.55 -6.45
CA TYR A 235 24.77 -10.12 -5.32
C TYR A 235 24.70 -8.62 -5.10
N TYR A 236 24.60 -8.23 -3.83
CA TYR A 236 24.57 -6.86 -3.38
C TYR A 236 25.68 -6.62 -2.36
N LYS A 237 26.30 -5.44 -2.41
CA LYS A 237 27.33 -5.03 -1.45
C LYS A 237 26.72 -4.46 -0.17
N ASP A 238 25.56 -3.82 -0.32
CA ASP A 238 24.81 -3.23 0.77
C ASP A 238 24.22 -4.31 1.68
N ASP A 239 24.14 -3.99 2.97
CA ASP A 239 23.62 -4.89 4.00
C ASP A 239 22.12 -5.11 3.82
N LEU A 240 21.78 -6.19 3.11
CA LEU A 240 20.38 -6.56 2.91
C LEU A 240 19.70 -6.97 4.20
N PHE A 241 20.42 -7.49 5.21
CA PHE A 241 19.77 -7.83 6.48
C PHE A 241 19.24 -6.58 7.16
N LYS A 242 20.07 -5.55 7.27
CA LYS A 242 19.66 -4.26 7.84
C LYS A 242 18.57 -3.59 7.01
N TYR A 243 18.64 -3.72 5.70
CA TYR A 243 17.68 -3.09 4.80
C TYR A 243 16.32 -3.79 4.79
N THR A 244 16.27 -5.13 4.81
CA THR A 244 15.03 -5.90 4.76
C THR A 244 14.18 -5.69 6.01
N GLY A 245 14.79 -5.58 7.20
CA GLY A 245 14.06 -5.31 8.43
C GLY A 245 14.76 -5.86 9.66
N ASN A 246 14.09 -5.75 10.81
CA ASN A 246 14.52 -6.40 12.04
C ASN A 246 14.20 -7.90 11.97
N TYR A 247 15.03 -8.72 12.60
CA TYR A 247 14.84 -10.14 12.78
C TYR A 247 15.35 -10.57 14.16
N GLU A 248 14.75 -11.62 14.72
CA GLU A 248 15.14 -12.28 15.96
C GLU A 248 16.26 -13.31 15.70
N GLU A 249 17.02 -13.67 16.74
CA GLU A 249 18.17 -14.58 16.58
C GLU A 249 17.74 -15.95 16.03
N GLU A 250 16.59 -16.48 16.45
CA GLU A 250 16.03 -17.74 15.94
C GLU A 250 15.63 -17.73 14.46
N GLU A 251 15.50 -16.56 13.85
CA GLU A 251 15.23 -16.40 12.42
C GLU A 251 16.51 -16.52 11.57
N SER A 252 17.66 -16.67 12.21
CA SER A 252 18.96 -16.77 11.56
C SER A 252 19.63 -18.13 11.76
N ILE A 253 20.31 -18.59 10.71
CA ILE A 253 21.20 -19.75 10.75
C ILE A 253 22.55 -19.36 10.15
N GLU A 254 23.62 -19.99 10.64
CA GLU A 254 24.97 -19.65 10.22
C GLU A 254 25.87 -20.90 10.19
N ASN A 255 26.67 -21.03 9.14
CA ASN A 255 27.75 -22.02 9.03
C ASN A 255 29.04 -21.30 8.58
N ASP A 256 30.10 -22.04 8.22
CA ASP A 256 31.39 -21.42 7.85
C ASP A 256 31.32 -20.55 6.59
N ASN A 257 30.41 -20.84 5.66
CA ASN A 257 30.30 -20.16 4.36
C ASN A 257 29.20 -19.10 4.30
N PHE A 258 28.11 -19.29 5.03
CA PHE A 258 26.90 -18.49 4.89
C PHE A 258 26.32 -18.10 6.24
N LYS A 259 25.75 -16.89 6.28
CA LYS A 259 24.73 -16.50 7.26
C LYS A 259 23.42 -16.31 6.50
N ILE A 260 22.31 -16.84 6.99
CA ILE A 260 21.02 -16.79 6.31
C ILE A 260 19.95 -16.36 7.31
N VAL A 261 19.09 -15.43 6.90
CA VAL A 261 17.98 -14.90 7.70
C VAL A 261 16.67 -15.19 6.97
N SER A 262 15.71 -15.78 7.68
CA SER A 262 14.34 -16.00 7.22
C SER A 262 13.39 -15.09 8.00
N TYR A 263 13.01 -13.97 7.38
CA TYR A 263 12.10 -13.02 8.02
C TYR A 263 10.71 -13.61 8.17
N THR A 264 10.12 -13.47 9.35
CA THR A 264 8.74 -13.89 9.65
C THR A 264 7.78 -13.34 8.59
N ARG A 265 7.06 -14.27 7.94
CA ARG A 265 6.14 -14.02 6.81
C ARG A 265 6.73 -13.34 5.59
N ASN A 266 8.05 -13.38 5.43
CA ASN A 266 8.77 -12.56 4.46
C ASN A 266 9.93 -13.30 3.79
N ASN A 267 10.83 -12.55 3.17
CA ASN A 267 11.96 -13.02 2.38
C ASN A 267 12.95 -13.91 3.15
N ILE A 268 13.70 -14.74 2.41
CA ILE A 268 14.92 -15.40 2.87
C ILE A 268 16.11 -14.72 2.20
N VAL A 269 17.02 -14.18 2.99
CA VAL A 269 18.21 -13.45 2.53
C VAL A 269 19.45 -14.14 3.08
N ALA A 270 20.53 -14.16 2.29
CA ALA A 270 21.80 -14.73 2.69
C ALA A 270 22.95 -13.73 2.55
N PHE A 271 23.98 -13.97 3.34
CA PHE A 271 25.29 -13.34 3.25
C PHE A 271 26.33 -14.43 2.97
N ASP A 272 26.98 -14.33 1.81
CA ASP A 272 28.12 -15.17 1.42
C ASP A 272 29.38 -14.61 2.08
N LYS A 273 29.94 -15.35 3.04
CA LYS A 273 31.11 -14.92 3.83
C LYS A 273 32.39 -14.89 2.99
N ASN A 274 32.49 -15.76 1.99
CA ASN A 274 33.65 -15.87 1.11
C ASN A 274 33.70 -14.68 0.15
N LYS A 275 32.55 -14.29 -0.42
CA LYS A 275 32.45 -13.14 -1.34
C LYS A 275 32.23 -11.81 -0.62
N LYS A 276 31.76 -11.85 0.63
CA LYS A 276 31.33 -10.69 1.43
C LYS A 276 30.21 -9.91 0.74
N LEU A 277 29.23 -10.63 0.21
CA LEU A 277 28.10 -10.08 -0.53
C LEU A 277 26.79 -10.71 -0.05
N TYR A 278 25.71 -9.93 -0.13
CA TYR A 278 24.37 -10.35 0.23
C TYR A 278 23.59 -10.77 -1.01
N PHE A 279 22.63 -11.66 -0.87
CA PHE A 279 21.74 -12.06 -1.96
C PHE A 279 20.40 -12.60 -1.44
N PRO A 280 19.28 -12.33 -2.14
CA PRO A 280 18.01 -12.96 -1.83
C PRO A 280 18.02 -14.43 -2.29
N ILE A 281 17.64 -15.35 -1.40
CA ILE A 281 17.39 -16.75 -1.77
C ILE A 281 15.97 -16.87 -2.32
N TYR A 282 15.00 -16.28 -1.61
CA TYR A 282 13.58 -16.39 -1.93
C TYR A 282 12.85 -15.14 -1.46
N THR A 283 11.92 -14.62 -2.26
CA THR A 283 11.10 -13.47 -1.85
C THR A 283 9.64 -13.85 -1.77
N GLU A 284 8.99 -13.37 -0.71
CA GLU A 284 7.61 -13.66 -0.37
C GLU A 284 7.13 -12.62 0.63
N THR A 285 5.84 -12.32 0.63
CA THR A 285 5.15 -11.62 1.71
C THR A 285 3.79 -12.24 1.94
N CYS A 286 3.39 -12.41 3.20
CA CYS A 286 2.01 -12.77 3.52
C CYS A 286 1.49 -12.18 4.83
N VAL A 287 0.16 -12.21 4.99
CA VAL A 287 -0.47 -11.85 6.28
C VAL A 287 -0.52 -13.02 7.24
N THR A 288 -0.84 -14.24 6.78
CA THR A 288 -0.81 -15.49 7.57
C THR A 288 -0.37 -16.68 6.71
N GLY A 289 0.06 -17.79 7.33
CA GLY A 289 0.29 -19.06 6.61
C GLY A 289 1.64 -19.27 5.93
N CYS A 290 2.48 -18.24 5.80
CA CYS A 290 3.83 -18.36 5.21
C CYS A 290 4.98 -18.27 6.23
N ASP A 291 4.67 -18.44 7.52
CA ASP A 291 5.69 -18.59 8.55
C ASP A 291 6.52 -19.84 8.23
N LYS A 292 7.85 -19.72 8.29
CA LYS A 292 8.79 -20.78 7.90
C LYS A 292 10.01 -20.85 8.81
N LYS A 293 10.54 -22.06 8.99
CA LYS A 293 11.86 -22.31 9.57
C LYS A 293 12.85 -22.68 8.48
N ILE A 294 14.10 -22.29 8.71
CA ILE A 294 15.23 -22.71 7.90
C ILE A 294 16.26 -23.46 8.75
N ARG A 295 16.93 -24.45 8.17
CA ARG A 295 18.12 -25.08 8.77
C ARG A 295 19.09 -25.58 7.70
N PHE A 296 20.37 -25.63 8.03
CA PHE A 296 21.34 -26.34 7.19
C PHE A 296 21.11 -27.85 7.28
N ILE A 297 21.12 -28.51 6.12
CA ILE A 297 21.17 -29.98 6.02
C ILE A 297 22.49 -30.45 5.42
N SER A 298 23.26 -29.54 4.83
CA SER A 298 24.63 -29.73 4.39
C SER A 298 25.36 -28.37 4.42
N GLU A 299 26.63 -28.34 4.00
CA GLU A 299 27.42 -27.11 3.88
C GLU A 299 26.78 -26.08 2.94
N ASN A 300 26.19 -26.55 1.83
CA ASN A 300 25.64 -25.70 0.76
C ASN A 300 24.15 -25.95 0.52
N SER A 301 23.43 -26.53 1.49
CA SER A 301 21.99 -26.76 1.31
C SER A 301 21.21 -26.43 2.57
N ILE A 302 20.08 -25.75 2.36
CA ILE A 302 19.12 -25.44 3.41
C ILE A 302 17.80 -26.17 3.17
N GLU A 303 17.18 -26.53 4.27
CA GLU A 303 15.79 -26.96 4.34
C GLU A 303 14.90 -25.77 4.70
N VAL A 304 13.81 -25.57 3.98
CA VAL A 304 12.75 -24.60 4.27
C VAL A 304 11.46 -25.35 4.59
N LYS A 305 10.91 -25.11 5.78
CA LYS A 305 9.69 -25.77 6.26
C LYS A 305 8.67 -24.76 6.78
N TYR A 306 7.47 -24.77 6.20
CA TYR A 306 6.37 -23.91 6.62
C TYR A 306 5.63 -24.48 7.85
N TYR A 307 5.15 -23.63 8.75
CA TYR A 307 4.54 -24.07 10.02
C TYR A 307 3.06 -24.49 9.91
N GLU A 308 2.28 -23.84 9.05
CA GLU A 308 0.80 -23.93 9.09
C GLU A 308 0.20 -24.95 8.10
N HIS A 309 1.03 -25.52 7.22
CA HIS A 309 0.61 -26.52 6.25
C HIS A 309 1.34 -27.84 6.50
N SER A 310 0.77 -28.94 5.97
CA SER A 310 1.06 -30.34 6.30
C SER A 310 2.51 -30.60 6.70
N SER A 311 2.71 -31.51 7.67
CA SER A 311 4.02 -31.90 8.24
C SER A 311 5.10 -32.31 7.23
N ASP A 312 4.76 -32.40 5.94
CA ASP A 312 5.45 -33.13 4.89
C ASP A 312 5.94 -32.23 3.74
N GLU A 313 5.46 -30.98 3.59
CA GLU A 313 5.98 -30.08 2.56
C GLU A 313 7.24 -29.37 3.04
N THR A 314 8.37 -29.86 2.54
CA THR A 314 9.70 -29.35 2.83
C THR A 314 10.40 -29.07 1.51
N SER A 315 10.94 -27.86 1.37
CA SER A 315 11.75 -27.49 0.20
C SER A 315 13.23 -27.57 0.56
N ILE A 316 14.03 -28.19 -0.29
CA ILE A 316 15.48 -28.20 -0.16
C ILE A 316 16.06 -27.28 -1.23
N ILE A 317 16.87 -26.32 -0.80
CA ILE A 317 17.55 -25.38 -1.70
C ILE A 317 19.04 -25.67 -1.64
N ASN A 318 19.63 -26.00 -2.80
CA ASN A 318 21.07 -26.05 -2.96
C ASN A 318 21.60 -24.64 -3.31
N LEU A 319 22.39 -24.06 -2.42
CA LEU A 319 22.95 -22.72 -2.55
C LEU A 319 23.96 -22.61 -3.70
N ASP A 320 24.63 -23.72 -4.06
CA ASP A 320 25.57 -23.76 -5.19
C ASP A 320 24.87 -23.76 -6.56
N GLU A 321 23.58 -24.12 -6.59
CA GLU A 321 22.77 -24.17 -7.81
C GLU A 321 22.08 -22.84 -8.12
N ILE A 322 22.21 -21.84 -7.23
CA ILE A 322 21.66 -20.50 -7.46
C ILE A 322 22.42 -19.82 -8.62
N ILE A 323 21.67 -19.38 -9.63
CA ILE A 323 22.22 -18.73 -10.81
C ILE A 323 22.25 -17.20 -10.60
N PHE A 324 23.45 -16.63 -10.50
CA PHE A 324 23.61 -15.19 -10.28
C PHE A 324 23.60 -14.39 -11.60
N LYS A 325 22.66 -13.45 -11.72
CA LYS A 325 22.53 -12.51 -12.86
C LYS A 325 23.01 -11.12 -12.46
N ASN A 326 24.32 -10.87 -12.58
CA ASN A 326 24.90 -9.54 -12.37
C ASN A 326 24.69 -8.61 -13.56
#